data_AF-A0A7C9EK18-F1
#
_entry.id   AF-A0A7C9EK18-F1
#
_cell.length_a   1.000
_cell.length_b   1.000
_cell.length_c   1.000
_cell.angle_alpha   90.00
_cell.angle_beta   90.00
_cell.angle_gamma   90.00
#
_symmetry.space_group_name_H-M   'P 1'
#
loop_
_entity.id
_entity.type
_entity.pdbx_description
1 polymer ?
#
loop_
_entity_poly.entity_id
_entity_poly.type
_entity_poly.pdbx_seq_one_letter_code
_entity_poly.pdbx_strand_id
1 'polypeptide(L)'
;MEKASGMLFSFSPKTRAWAGPYAVRPDPSAFFSAVGFAGDDLILAGVTGHSENVETLKIWKIMPESMEFDEIGEIPTELLEKLKGEDSELTSISLMAAKDFIYICNSSNPEEIIFYEFVDEGWRWGSVKNVVLNDERRIGERMVMSCGEVGVDDLQIAMRFRNLKPFL
;
A
#
# COMPACT_ATOMS: atom_id res chain seq x y z
N MET A 1 -6.17 -15.23 -1.64
CA MET A 1 -5.48 -16.44 -1.14
C MET A 1 -3.96 -16.34 -1.25
N GLU A 2 -3.36 -15.80 -2.31
CA GLU A 2 -1.88 -15.69 -2.43
C GLU A 2 -1.21 -14.79 -1.37
N LYS A 3 -1.75 -13.59 -1.09
CA LYS A 3 -1.17 -12.61 -0.14
C LYS A 3 -1.19 -13.04 1.34
N ALA A 4 -1.99 -14.04 1.70
CA ALA A 4 -2.06 -14.56 3.07
C ALA A 4 -0.94 -15.57 3.39
N SER A 5 -0.24 -16.08 2.36
CA SER A 5 0.83 -17.06 2.57
C SER A 5 2.12 -16.45 3.13
N GLY A 6 2.28 -15.12 3.01
CA GLY A 6 3.54 -14.44 3.33
C GLY A 6 4.71 -14.88 2.43
N MET A 7 4.43 -15.52 1.29
CA MET A 7 5.47 -15.99 0.36
C MET A 7 5.67 -14.98 -0.76
N LEU A 8 6.93 -14.59 -0.99
CA LEU A 8 7.31 -13.79 -2.16
C LEU A 8 8.15 -14.61 -3.13
N PHE A 9 8.03 -14.24 -4.40
CA PHE A 9 8.88 -14.72 -5.48
C PHE A 9 9.42 -13.50 -6.20
N SER A 10 10.67 -13.59 -6.66
CA SER A 10 11.27 -12.55 -7.49
C SER A 10 11.46 -13.08 -8.90
N PHE A 11 11.23 -12.22 -9.89
CA PHE A 11 11.50 -12.53 -11.29
C PHE A 11 12.61 -11.60 -11.80
N SER A 12 13.66 -12.18 -12.37
CA SER A 12 14.74 -11.41 -12.99
C SER A 12 14.55 -11.38 -14.51
N PRO A 13 14.27 -10.20 -15.12
CA PRO A 13 14.19 -10.08 -16.57
C PRO A 13 15.51 -10.38 -17.28
N LYS A 14 16.65 -10.17 -16.59
CA LYS A 14 18.00 -10.40 -17.13
C LYS A 14 18.27 -11.89 -17.33
N THR A 15 17.94 -12.72 -16.34
CA THR A 15 18.15 -14.18 -16.40
C THR A 15 16.91 -14.93 -16.87
N ARG A 16 15.76 -14.25 -16.98
CA ARG A 16 14.44 -14.81 -17.31
C ARG A 16 14.04 -15.95 -16.37
N ALA A 17 14.46 -15.86 -15.12
CA ALA A 17 14.24 -16.89 -14.11
C ALA A 17 13.50 -16.33 -12.90
N TRP A 18 12.71 -17.20 -12.27
CA TRP A 18 12.10 -16.98 -10.97
C TRP A 18 13.05 -17.45 -9.87
N ALA A 19 13.04 -16.76 -8.73
CA ALA A 19 13.71 -17.16 -7.51
C ALA A 19 12.74 -17.11 -6.32
N GLY A 20 13.08 -17.86 -5.27
CA GLY A 20 12.24 -18.07 -4.10
C GLY A 20 11.69 -19.51 -4.00
N PRO A 21 10.69 -19.76 -3.15
CA PRO A 21 9.97 -18.75 -2.37
C PRO A 21 10.81 -18.15 -1.23
N TYR A 22 10.55 -16.88 -0.93
CA TYR A 22 11.05 -16.17 0.25
C TYR A 22 9.92 -16.08 1.26
N ALA A 23 10.16 -16.51 2.50
CA ALA A 23 9.20 -16.35 3.59
C ALA A 23 9.33 -14.93 4.15
N VAL A 24 8.27 -14.15 4.04
CA VAL A 24 8.28 -12.70 4.30
C VAL A 24 7.24 -12.40 5.37
N ARG A 25 7.57 -12.85 6.59
CA ARG A 25 6.72 -12.75 7.77
C ARG A 25 7.55 -12.27 8.96
N PRO A 26 7.91 -10.98 9.00
CA PRO A 26 8.69 -10.41 10.09
C PRO A 26 7.98 -10.57 11.44
N ASP A 27 6.65 -10.53 11.44
CA ASP A 27 5.82 -10.78 12.61
C ASP A 27 5.03 -12.09 12.46
N PRO A 28 5.26 -13.11 13.32
CA PRO A 28 4.51 -14.36 13.30
C PRO A 28 3.01 -14.22 13.57
N SER A 29 2.56 -13.10 14.15
CA SER A 29 1.15 -12.78 14.36
C SER A 29 0.49 -12.15 13.13
N ALA A 30 1.26 -11.79 12.10
CA ALA A 30 0.70 -11.23 10.87
C ALA A 30 -0.13 -12.28 10.13
N PHE A 31 -1.42 -11.99 9.88
CA PHE A 31 -2.31 -12.86 9.11
C PHE A 31 -2.45 -12.42 7.64
N PHE A 32 -2.09 -11.16 7.34
CA PHE A 32 -2.07 -10.63 5.99
C PHE A 32 -0.82 -9.77 5.76
N SER A 33 -0.25 -9.84 4.57
CA SER A 33 0.86 -8.98 4.17
C SER A 33 0.70 -8.48 2.74
N ALA A 34 1.15 -7.26 2.49
CA ALA A 34 1.25 -6.66 1.17
C ALA A 34 2.65 -6.07 0.98
N VAL A 35 3.16 -6.12 -0.24
CA VAL A 35 4.44 -5.53 -0.59
C VAL A 35 4.30 -4.51 -1.72
N GLY A 36 5.19 -3.52 -1.71
CA GLY A 36 5.27 -2.45 -2.69
C GLY A 36 6.67 -1.84 -2.70
N PHE A 37 6.94 -0.94 -3.66
CA PHE A 37 8.22 -0.26 -3.76
C PHE A 37 8.09 1.23 -3.47
N ALA A 38 8.87 1.72 -2.53
CA ALA A 38 9.00 3.13 -2.18
C ALA A 38 10.35 3.63 -2.72
N GLY A 39 10.37 4.09 -3.97
CA GLY A 39 11.62 4.32 -4.69
C GLY A 39 12.34 2.99 -4.94
N ASP A 40 13.57 2.85 -4.46
CA ASP A 40 14.34 1.61 -4.57
C ASP A 40 14.09 0.64 -3.39
N ASP A 41 13.36 1.07 -2.38
CA ASP A 41 13.13 0.29 -1.17
C ASP A 41 11.93 -0.65 -1.32
N LEU A 42 12.14 -1.94 -1.05
CA LEU A 42 11.06 -2.91 -0.95
C LEU A 42 10.39 -2.77 0.42
N ILE A 43 9.11 -2.42 0.42
CA ILE A 43 8.31 -2.20 1.61
C ILE A 43 7.34 -3.36 1.81
N LEU A 44 7.17 -3.78 3.06
CA LEU A 44 6.12 -4.69 3.49
C LEU A 44 5.22 -4.02 4.51
N ALA A 45 3.91 -4.14 4.31
CA ALA A 45 2.89 -3.82 5.29
C ALA A 45 2.26 -5.13 5.79
N GLY A 46 2.23 -5.32 7.10
CA GLY A 46 1.67 -6.52 7.74
C GLY A 46 0.60 -6.15 8.74
N VAL A 47 -0.50 -6.91 8.70
CA VAL A 47 -1.64 -6.78 9.61
C VAL A 47 -1.61 -7.93 10.60
N THR A 48 -1.62 -7.64 11.89
CA THR A 48 -1.46 -8.61 12.98
C THR A 48 -2.77 -8.90 13.72
N GLY A 49 -2.81 -10.02 14.44
CA GLY A 49 -3.99 -10.51 15.14
C GLY A 49 -4.85 -11.41 14.23
N HIS A 50 -6.13 -11.10 14.10
CA HIS A 50 -7.04 -11.81 13.19
C HIS A 50 -8.04 -10.84 12.54
N SER A 51 -8.73 -11.26 11.48
CA SER A 51 -9.58 -10.35 10.68
C SER A 51 -10.64 -9.63 11.50
N GLU A 52 -11.27 -10.33 12.46
CA GLU A 52 -12.30 -9.79 13.36
C GLU A 52 -11.74 -8.95 14.54
N ASN A 53 -10.43 -9.02 14.81
CA ASN A 53 -9.77 -8.30 15.89
C ASN A 53 -8.32 -8.01 15.50
N VAL A 54 -8.17 -7.02 14.62
CA VAL A 54 -6.84 -6.56 14.23
C VAL A 54 -6.21 -5.82 15.38
N GLU A 55 -5.03 -6.28 15.77
CA GLU A 55 -4.24 -5.70 16.85
C GLU A 55 -3.47 -4.47 16.38
N THR A 56 -2.72 -4.60 15.27
CA THR A 56 -1.96 -3.49 14.70
C THR A 56 -1.67 -3.70 13.21
N LEU A 57 -1.10 -2.66 12.61
CA LEU A 57 -0.47 -2.70 11.30
C LEU A 57 0.93 -2.09 11.41
N LYS A 58 1.90 -2.80 10.86
CA LYS A 58 3.31 -2.41 10.88
C LYS A 58 3.90 -2.37 9.47
N ILE A 59 4.92 -1.54 9.31
CA ILE A 59 5.64 -1.33 8.07
C ILE A 59 7.10 -1.71 8.28
N TRP A 60 7.61 -2.51 7.36
CA TRP A 60 9.01 -2.91 7.33
C TRP A 60 9.64 -2.56 5.99
N LYS A 61 10.89 -2.13 6.04
CA LYS A 61 11.80 -2.13 4.89
C LYS A 61 12.47 -3.50 4.80
N ILE A 62 12.47 -4.10 3.61
CA ILE A 62 13.12 -5.37 3.33
C ILE A 62 14.45 -5.07 2.65
N MET A 63 15.53 -5.61 3.22
CA MET A 63 16.84 -5.61 2.57
C MET A 63 16.89 -6.76 1.55
N PRO A 64 16.86 -6.51 0.22
CA PRO A 64 16.69 -7.58 -0.77
C PRO A 64 17.84 -8.60 -0.80
N GLU A 65 19.04 -8.20 -0.39
CA GLU A 65 20.22 -9.06 -0.38
C GLU A 65 20.24 -10.03 0.80
N SER A 66 19.86 -9.56 2.00
CA SER A 66 19.88 -10.36 3.24
C SER A 66 18.52 -10.94 3.62
N MET A 67 17.43 -10.43 3.04
CA MET A 67 16.05 -10.67 3.47
C MET A 67 15.82 -10.32 4.96
N GLU A 68 16.58 -9.35 5.48
CA GLU A 68 16.36 -8.77 6.80
C GLU A 68 15.26 -7.70 6.76
N PHE A 69 14.61 -7.51 7.90
CA PHE A 69 13.47 -6.61 8.07
C PHE A 69 13.83 -5.50 9.05
N ASP A 70 13.68 -4.26 8.62
CA ASP A 70 13.79 -3.08 9.48
C ASP A 70 12.40 -2.50 9.71
N GLU A 71 11.92 -2.50 10.95
CA GLU A 71 10.61 -1.93 11.28
C GLU A 71 10.70 -0.41 11.24
N ILE A 72 10.00 0.20 10.29
CA ILE A 72 10.07 1.65 10.09
C ILE A 72 8.87 2.39 10.67
N GLY A 73 7.76 1.69 10.98
CA GLY A 73 6.60 2.32 11.59
C GLY A 73 5.49 1.37 12.00
N GLU A 74 4.82 1.71 13.09
CA GLU A 74 3.58 1.08 13.56
C GLU A 74 2.44 2.10 13.48
N ILE A 75 1.27 1.66 13.00
CA ILE A 75 0.10 2.54 12.85
C ILE A 75 -0.41 3.01 14.22
N PRO A 76 -0.76 4.30 14.38
CA PRO A 76 -1.48 4.77 15.57
C PRO A 76 -2.88 4.16 15.65
N THR A 77 -3.33 3.85 16.87
CA THR A 77 -4.66 3.23 17.12
C THR A 77 -5.80 4.01 16.47
N GLU A 78 -5.78 5.34 16.52
CA GLU A 78 -6.81 6.19 15.91
C GLU A 78 -6.93 5.99 14.38
N LEU A 79 -5.81 5.74 13.72
CA LEU A 79 -5.78 5.52 12.26
C LEU A 79 -6.09 4.07 11.91
N LEU A 80 -5.74 3.13 12.79
CA LEU A 80 -6.15 1.73 12.65
C LEU A 80 -7.68 1.58 12.66
N GLU A 81 -8.37 2.29 13.56
CA GLU A 81 -9.83 2.25 13.61
C GLU A 81 -10.47 2.85 12.35
N LYS A 82 -9.90 3.94 11.81
CA LYS A 82 -10.34 4.47 10.51
C LYS A 82 -10.09 3.50 9.35
N LEU A 83 -8.97 2.78 9.38
CA LEU A 83 -8.63 1.78 8.36
C LEU A 83 -9.61 0.59 8.38
N LYS A 84 -10.03 0.15 9.58
CA LYS A 84 -11.06 -0.90 9.72
C LYS A 84 -12.39 -0.45 9.12
N GLY A 85 -12.76 0.81 9.34
CA GLY A 85 -14.07 1.33 8.95
C GLY A 85 -15.18 0.84 9.89
N GLU A 86 -16.44 1.02 9.50
CA GLU A 86 -17.59 0.70 10.37
C GLU A 86 -17.72 -0.81 10.65
N ASP A 87 -17.32 -1.68 9.72
CA ASP A 87 -17.53 -3.13 9.80
C ASP A 87 -16.55 -3.85 10.75
N SER A 88 -15.60 -3.15 11.37
CA SER A 88 -14.56 -3.68 12.29
C SER A 88 -13.67 -4.83 11.76
N GLU A 89 -14.05 -5.49 10.66
CA GLU A 89 -13.31 -6.58 10.03
C GLU A 89 -12.34 -6.04 8.97
N LEU A 90 -11.06 -6.40 9.10
CA LEU A 90 -10.04 -6.08 8.11
C LEU A 90 -9.40 -7.37 7.62
N THR A 91 -9.86 -7.87 6.48
CA THR A 91 -9.36 -9.11 5.88
C THR A 91 -8.14 -8.90 4.98
N SER A 92 -8.02 -7.71 4.39
CA SER A 92 -6.93 -7.39 3.46
C SER A 92 -6.73 -5.89 3.28
N ILE A 93 -5.49 -5.52 2.97
CA ILE A 93 -5.12 -4.15 2.63
C ILE A 93 -4.57 -4.06 1.21
N SER A 94 -4.79 -2.91 0.59
CA SER A 94 -4.09 -2.49 -0.60
C SER A 94 -2.95 -1.56 -0.19
N LEU A 95 -1.75 -1.86 -0.69
CA LEU A 95 -0.54 -1.09 -0.43
C LEU A 95 -0.08 -0.48 -1.76
N MET A 96 0.12 0.83 -1.76
CA MET A 96 0.68 1.56 -2.88
C MET A 96 1.81 2.43 -2.32
N ALA A 97 2.98 2.42 -2.96
CA ALA A 97 4.10 3.20 -2.48
C ALA A 97 4.75 3.96 -3.65
N ALA A 98 5.17 5.18 -3.38
CA ALA A 98 5.85 6.05 -4.32
C ALA A 98 6.84 6.92 -3.55
N LYS A 99 8.13 6.63 -3.72
CA LYS A 99 9.25 7.37 -3.11
C LYS A 99 9.05 7.57 -1.61
N ASP A 100 8.68 8.77 -1.18
CA ASP A 100 8.57 9.16 0.23
C ASP A 100 7.17 8.90 0.81
N PHE A 101 6.26 8.27 0.05
CA PHE A 101 4.88 8.01 0.45
C PHE A 101 4.52 6.54 0.37
N ILE A 102 3.84 6.07 1.41
CA ILE A 102 3.18 4.77 1.46
C ILE A 102 1.70 5.00 1.75
N TYR A 103 0.83 4.51 0.88
CA TYR A 103 -0.63 4.56 1.01
C TYR A 103 -1.19 3.19 1.30
N ILE A 104 -2.15 3.14 2.22
CA ILE A 104 -2.79 1.93 2.72
C ILE A 104 -4.29 2.17 2.79
N CYS A 105 -5.06 1.26 2.24
CA CYS A 105 -6.52 1.26 2.42
C CYS A 105 -7.03 -0.17 2.60
N ASN A 106 -8.17 -0.28 3.29
CA ASN A 106 -8.91 -1.52 3.36
C ASN A 106 -9.43 -1.84 1.94
N SER A 107 -9.10 -3.04 1.45
CA SER A 107 -9.43 -3.40 0.06
C SER A 107 -10.93 -3.64 -0.15
N SER A 108 -11.66 -3.95 0.92
CA SER A 108 -13.11 -4.16 0.91
C SER A 108 -13.87 -2.87 1.14
N ASN A 109 -13.33 -1.96 1.96
CA ASN A 109 -13.90 -0.65 2.25
C ASN A 109 -12.85 0.46 2.18
N PRO A 110 -12.57 1.04 0.99
CA PRO A 110 -11.52 2.04 0.82
C PRO A 110 -11.97 3.47 1.20
N GLU A 111 -12.89 3.64 2.16
CA GLU A 111 -13.41 4.95 2.61
C GLU A 111 -12.37 5.87 3.22
N GLU A 112 -11.40 5.31 3.95
CA GLU A 112 -10.26 6.05 4.45
C GLU A 112 -8.98 5.53 3.78
N ILE A 113 -8.17 6.47 3.32
CA ILE A 113 -6.82 6.20 2.82
C ILE A 113 -5.86 6.65 3.91
N ILE A 114 -5.17 5.69 4.51
CA ILE A 114 -4.08 5.94 5.46
C ILE A 114 -2.81 6.18 4.65
N PHE A 115 -1.99 7.13 5.09
CA PHE A 115 -0.67 7.35 4.51
C PHE A 115 0.41 7.41 5.58
N TYR A 116 1.61 6.97 5.18
CA TYR A 116 2.85 7.12 5.93
C TYR A 116 3.83 7.86 5.02
N GLU A 117 4.17 9.09 5.39
CA GLU A 117 4.96 10.01 4.58
C GLU A 117 6.27 10.33 5.27
N PHE A 118 7.38 10.29 4.54
CA PHE A 118 8.66 10.78 5.02
C PHE A 118 8.75 12.30 4.81
N VAL A 119 8.81 13.03 5.91
CA VAL A 119 9.05 14.49 5.92
C VAL A 119 10.39 14.78 6.60
N ASP A 120 10.84 16.04 6.59
CA ASP A 120 12.18 16.47 7.06
C ASP A 120 12.62 15.89 8.42
N GLU A 121 11.68 15.60 9.33
CA GLU A 121 11.93 15.10 10.69
C GLU A 121 11.70 13.59 10.86
N GLY A 122 11.43 12.87 9.77
CA GLY A 122 11.13 11.45 9.74
C GLY A 122 9.72 11.13 9.26
N TRP A 123 9.33 9.88 9.44
CA TRP A 123 8.05 9.39 8.95
C TRP A 123 6.87 9.84 9.81
N ARG A 124 5.77 10.22 9.16
CA ARG A 124 4.53 10.67 9.79
C ARG A 124 3.32 9.95 9.23
N TRP A 125 2.44 9.54 10.12
CA TRP A 125 1.16 8.95 9.76
C TRP A 125 0.09 10.00 9.56
N GLY A 126 -0.83 9.75 8.64
CA GLY A 126 -2.03 10.55 8.44
C GLY A 126 -3.13 9.78 7.71
N SER A 127 -4.26 10.44 7.51
CA SER A 127 -5.36 9.87 6.75
C SER A 127 -6.12 10.91 5.93
N VAL A 128 -6.73 10.46 4.84
CA VAL A 128 -7.62 11.26 4.02
C VAL A 128 -8.86 10.45 3.65
N LYS A 129 -10.03 11.09 3.73
CA LYS A 129 -11.29 10.50 3.29
C LYS A 129 -11.32 10.34 1.78
N ASN A 130 -11.72 9.17 1.33
CA ASN A 130 -11.97 8.87 -0.07
C ASN A 130 -13.37 9.34 -0.49
N VAL A 131 -13.43 10.58 -0.97
CA VAL A 131 -14.68 11.20 -1.42
C VAL A 131 -15.29 10.56 -2.69
N VAL A 132 -14.55 9.67 -3.36
CA VAL A 132 -14.99 9.02 -4.60
C VAL A 132 -16.08 7.98 -4.34
N LEU A 133 -16.15 7.41 -3.14
CA LEU A 133 -17.11 6.36 -2.78
C LEU A 133 -18.51 6.89 -2.44
N ASN A 134 -18.66 8.18 -2.18
CA ASN A 134 -19.91 8.78 -1.69
C ASN A 134 -20.94 9.06 -2.79
N ASP A 135 -20.75 8.51 -3.99
CA ASP A 135 -21.65 8.68 -5.15
C ASP A 135 -22.52 7.44 -5.30
N GLU A 136 -23.76 7.50 -4.81
CA GLU A 136 -24.78 6.43 -4.87
C GLU A 136 -24.99 5.85 -6.29
N ARG A 137 -24.51 6.55 -7.32
CA ARG A 137 -24.59 6.16 -8.73
C ARG A 137 -23.59 5.06 -9.13
N ARG A 138 -22.68 4.65 -8.24
CA ARG A 138 -21.54 3.77 -8.57
C ARG A 138 -21.64 2.35 -8.03
N ILE A 139 -22.83 1.92 -7.62
CA ILE A 139 -23.10 0.52 -7.25
C ILE A 139 -22.69 -0.40 -8.41
N GLY A 140 -21.60 -1.15 -8.25
CA GLY A 140 -21.05 -2.06 -9.25
C GLY A 140 -19.74 -1.61 -9.93
N GLU A 141 -19.22 -0.41 -9.64
CA GLU A 141 -17.92 0.04 -10.14
C GLU A 141 -16.77 -0.45 -9.23
N ARG A 142 -15.68 -0.94 -9.85
CA ARG A 142 -14.47 -1.32 -9.12
C ARG A 142 -13.53 -0.13 -9.02
N MET A 143 -13.19 0.26 -7.80
CA MET A 143 -12.14 1.25 -7.58
C MET A 143 -10.76 0.63 -7.82
N VAL A 144 -9.91 1.37 -8.55
CA VAL A 144 -8.50 1.06 -8.71
C VAL A 144 -7.71 2.27 -8.23
N MET A 145 -6.81 2.04 -7.29
CA MET A 145 -5.88 3.05 -6.80
C MET A 145 -4.47 2.74 -7.28
N SER A 146 -3.73 3.80 -7.59
CA SER A 146 -2.32 3.75 -7.97
C SER A 146 -1.67 5.03 -7.48
N CYS A 147 -0.37 4.98 -7.23
CA CYS A 147 0.45 6.15 -6.94
C CYS A 147 1.63 6.19 -7.92
N GLY A 148 2.14 7.38 -8.17
CA GLY A 148 3.29 7.61 -9.04
C GLY A 148 3.95 8.94 -8.72
N GLU A 149 5.24 9.01 -9.00
CA GLU A 149 5.99 10.26 -8.95
C GLU A 149 5.68 11.06 -10.23
N VAL A 150 5.29 12.33 -10.07
CA VAL A 150 4.98 13.22 -11.19
C VAL A 150 5.86 14.46 -11.06
N GLY A 151 6.81 14.61 -11.99
CA GLY A 151 7.65 15.78 -12.08
C GLY A 151 6.95 16.97 -12.72
N VAL A 152 7.50 18.17 -12.54
CA VAL A 152 7.00 19.38 -13.22
C VAL A 152 7.06 19.21 -14.73
N ASP A 153 8.08 18.53 -15.26
CA ASP A 153 8.21 18.26 -16.69
C ASP A 153 7.09 17.33 -17.18
N ASP A 154 6.71 16.30 -16.40
CA ASP A 154 5.57 15.43 -16.72
C ASP A 154 4.27 16.23 -16.76
N LEU A 155 4.09 17.17 -15.82
CA LEU A 155 2.94 18.08 -15.82
C LEU A 155 2.94 18.98 -17.05
N GLN A 156 4.08 19.56 -17.42
CA GLN A 156 4.20 20.39 -18.63
C GLN A 156 3.85 19.59 -19.89
N ILE A 157 4.33 18.35 -19.98
CA ILE A 157 4.00 17.42 -21.06
C ILE A 157 2.49 17.16 -21.08
N ALA A 158 1.90 16.75 -19.97
CA ALA A 158 0.46 16.47 -19.87
C ALA A 158 -0.40 17.70 -20.22
N MET A 159 0.01 18.90 -19.79
CA MET A 159 -0.68 20.15 -20.09
C MET A 159 -0.56 20.54 -21.57
N ARG A 160 0.58 20.28 -22.24
CA ARG A 160 0.71 20.47 -23.69
C ARG A 160 -0.22 19.53 -24.47
N PHE A 161 -0.39 18.30 -24.00
CA PHE A 161 -1.29 17.31 -24.62
C PHE A 161 -2.79 17.56 -24.34
N ARG A 162 -3.16 18.30 -23.27
CA ARG A 162 -4.57 18.74 -23.07
C ARG A 162 -5.09 19.69 -24.15
N ASN A 163 -4.22 20.27 -24.98
CA ASN A 163 -4.62 21.09 -26.13
C ASN A 163 -4.96 20.28 -27.38
N LEU A 164 -4.88 18.95 -27.34
CA LEU A 164 -5.46 18.08 -28.35
C LEU A 164 -6.82 17.60 -27.81
N LYS A 165 -7.90 18.06 -28.46
CA LYS A 165 -9.24 17.52 -28.20
C LYS A 165 -9.16 15.98 -28.22
N PRO A 166 -9.88 15.28 -27.33
CA PRO A 166 -10.12 13.86 -27.54
C PRO A 166 -10.84 13.74 -28.89
N PHE A 167 -10.24 13.02 -29.83
CA PHE A 167 -10.98 12.54 -30.97
C PHE A 167 -12.05 11.58 -30.43
N LEU A 168 -13.31 12.01 -30.55
CA LEU A 168 -14.49 11.17 -30.43
C LEU A 168 -14.44 10.04 -31.47
#